data_AF-A0A6H9T2T8-F1
#
_entry.id   AF-A0A6H9T2T8-F1
#
_cell.length_a   1.000
_cell.length_b   1.000
_cell.length_c   1.000
_cell.angle_alpha   90.00
_cell.angle_beta   90.00
_cell.angle_gamma   90.00
#
_symmetry.space_group_name_H-M   'P 1'
#
loop_
_entity.id
_entity.type
_entity.pdbx_description
1 polymer ?
#
loop_
_entity_poly.entity_id
_entity_poly.type
_entity_poly.pdbx_seq_one_letter_code
_entity_poly.pdbx_strand_id
1 'polypeptide(L)'
;MSCRLEAEVSAVDQENFLNQTFDRVSTRGLTVDGACDTLNDVYRALQGINAIGRIVLANGVAEDCCVPALNGNLIGGLMEGLNALSHMAINKIECLAGRTGPSDSETEARHG
;
A
#
# COMPACT_ATOMS: atom_id res chain seq x y z
N MET A 1 39.36 8.24 22.34
CA MET A 1 39.53 6.81 22.01
C MET A 1 38.12 6.21 22.00
N SER A 2 37.44 6.17 20.85
CA SER A 2 37.27 4.97 19.98
C SER A 2 36.78 3.76 20.79
N CYS A 3 35.65 3.11 20.52
CA CYS A 3 35.20 2.65 19.21
C CYS A 3 33.67 2.67 19.03
N ARG A 4 33.31 3.19 17.86
CA ARG A 4 32.13 2.93 17.02
C ARG A 4 31.64 1.47 17.15
N LEU A 5 30.44 1.26 17.70
CA LEU A 5 29.69 0.01 17.48
C LEU A 5 29.00 0.15 16.11
N GLU A 6 29.72 -0.20 15.06
CA GLU A 6 29.07 -0.53 13.80
C GLU A 6 28.40 -1.88 14.02
N ALA A 7 27.07 -1.88 13.99
CA ALA A 7 26.31 -3.11 13.87
C ALA A 7 26.59 -3.68 12.47
N GLU A 8 27.68 -4.45 12.33
CA GLU A 8 27.85 -5.38 11.22
C GLU A 8 26.78 -6.47 11.39
N VAL A 9 25.59 -6.20 10.86
CA VAL A 9 24.66 -7.27 10.51
C VAL A 9 25.38 -8.07 9.43
N SER A 10 25.88 -9.25 9.81
CA SER A 10 26.52 -10.17 8.87
C SER A 10 25.53 -10.47 7.74
N ALA A 11 26.01 -10.47 6.49
CA ALA A 11 25.18 -10.76 5.32
C ALA A 11 24.41 -12.09 5.46
N VAL A 12 24.97 -13.05 6.21
CA VAL A 12 24.36 -14.34 6.53
C VAL A 12 23.16 -14.22 7.48
N ASP A 13 23.19 -13.29 8.43
CA ASP A 13 22.06 -13.04 9.34
C ASP A 13 20.93 -12.29 8.61
N GLN A 14 21.29 -11.43 7.65
CA GLN A 14 20.34 -10.72 6.81
C GLN A 14 19.65 -11.67 5.81
N GLU A 15 20.38 -12.59 5.19
CA GLU A 15 19.83 -13.64 4.33
C GLU A 15 18.88 -14.57 5.10
N ASN A 16 19.25 -14.96 6.32
CA ASN A 16 18.39 -15.78 7.18
C ASN A 16 17.09 -15.07 7.56
N PHE A 17 17.16 -13.77 7.90
CA PHE A 17 15.98 -12.98 8.23
C PHE A 17 15.03 -12.84 7.02
N LEU A 18 15.58 -12.61 5.83
CA LEU A 18 14.80 -12.50 4.59
C LEU A 18 14.13 -13.82 4.25
N ASN A 19 14.87 -14.94 4.30
CA ASN A 19 14.32 -16.27 4.04
C ASN A 19 13.20 -16.63 5.02
N GLN A 20 13.38 -16.36 6.32
CA GLN A 20 12.32 -16.59 7.31
C GLN A 20 11.09 -15.70 7.08
N THR A 21 11.28 -14.48 6.60
CA THR A 21 10.19 -13.56 6.27
C THR A 21 9.42 -14.03 5.03
N PHE A 22 10.13 -14.48 4.00
CA PHE A 22 9.54 -15.03 2.77
C PHE A 22 8.80 -16.35 3.01
N ASP A 23 9.32 -17.22 3.87
CA ASP A 23 8.63 -18.44 4.31
C ASP A 23 7.36 -18.13 5.10
N ARG A 24 7.38 -17.12 5.98
CA ARG A 24 6.19 -16.67 6.72
C ARG A 24 5.12 -16.07 5.81
N VAL A 25 5.52 -15.39 4.74
CA VAL A 25 4.59 -14.86 3.73
C VAL A 25 3.96 -16.04 2.97
N SER A 26 4.78 -16.98 2.48
CA SER A 26 4.33 -18.15 1.73
C SER A 26 3.39 -19.06 2.53
N THR A 27 3.61 -19.24 3.84
CA THR A 27 2.76 -20.07 4.72
C THR A 27 1.38 -19.46 5.00
N ARG A 28 1.17 -18.15 4.76
CA ARG A 28 -0.14 -17.50 4.87
C ARG A 28 -0.98 -17.57 3.58
N GLY A 29 -0.57 -18.38 2.61
CA GLY A 29 -1.24 -18.51 1.31
C GLY A 29 -1.00 -17.33 0.37
N LEU A 30 -0.14 -16.39 0.77
CA LEU A 30 0.28 -15.26 -0.06
C LEU A 30 1.67 -15.56 -0.60
N THR A 31 1.82 -15.72 -1.92
CA THR A 31 3.15 -15.85 -2.50
C THR A 31 3.91 -14.54 -2.36
N VAL A 32 5.25 -14.61 -2.25
CA VAL A 32 6.11 -13.42 -2.22
C VAL A 32 5.84 -12.53 -3.44
N ASP A 33 5.71 -13.13 -4.62
CA ASP A 33 5.38 -12.43 -5.85
C ASP A 33 4.02 -11.70 -5.76
N GLY A 34 2.99 -12.37 -5.22
CA GLY A 34 1.67 -11.75 -5.02
C GLY A 34 1.67 -10.61 -4.00
N ALA A 35 2.51 -10.71 -2.95
CA ALA A 35 2.72 -9.62 -2.00
C ALA A 35 3.40 -8.42 -2.66
N CYS A 36 4.44 -8.67 -3.47
CA CYS A 36 5.16 -7.64 -4.22
C CYS A 36 4.24 -6.94 -5.23
N ASP A 37 3.43 -7.70 -5.98
CA ASP A 37 2.45 -7.15 -6.92
C ASP A 37 1.42 -6.27 -6.20
N THR A 38 0.90 -6.74 -5.07
CA THR A 38 -0.06 -5.98 -4.25
C THR A 38 0.54 -4.66 -3.75
N LEU A 39 1.78 -4.69 -3.24
CA LEU A 39 2.48 -3.49 -2.79
C LEU A 39 2.77 -2.52 -3.95
N ASN A 40 3.13 -3.04 -5.12
CA ASN A 40 3.34 -2.23 -6.32
C ASN A 40 2.04 -1.56 -6.78
N ASP A 41 0.91 -2.26 -6.74
CA ASP A 41 -0.40 -1.68 -7.04
C ASP A 41 -0.78 -0.55 -6.07
N VAL A 42 -0.55 -0.78 -4.76
CA VAL A 42 -0.77 0.25 -3.73
C VAL A 42 0.14 1.45 -3.97
N TYR A 43 1.42 1.22 -4.29
CA TYR A 43 2.36 2.28 -4.60
C TYR A 43 1.90 3.13 -5.79
N ARG A 44 1.45 2.48 -6.88
CA ARG A 44 0.89 3.18 -8.06
C ARG A 44 -0.37 3.96 -7.71
N ALA A 45 -1.24 3.41 -6.86
CA ALA A 45 -2.43 4.12 -6.39
C ALA A 45 -2.07 5.39 -5.63
N LEU A 46 -1.08 5.33 -4.73
CA LEU A 46 -0.59 6.48 -3.98
C LEU A 46 0.07 7.54 -4.88
N GLN A 47 0.79 7.12 -5.92
CA GLN A 47 1.30 8.04 -6.93
C GLN A 47 0.16 8.74 -7.68
N GLY A 48 -0.89 8.01 -8.06
CA GLY A 48 -2.09 8.57 -8.69
C GLY A 48 -2.80 9.58 -7.79
N ILE A 49 -3.01 9.24 -6.51
CA ILE A 49 -3.55 10.12 -5.48
C ILE A 49 -2.76 11.43 -5.39
N ASN A 50 -1.42 11.32 -5.30
CA ASN A 50 -0.55 12.50 -5.24
C ASN A 50 -0.64 13.36 -6.50
N ALA A 51 -0.65 12.74 -7.69
CA ALA A 51 -0.79 13.46 -8.95
C ALA A 51 -2.12 14.23 -9.03
N ILE A 52 -3.24 13.58 -8.67
CA ILE A 52 -4.56 14.20 -8.63
C ILE A 52 -4.57 15.36 -7.63
N GLY A 53 -4.05 15.15 -6.41
CA GLY A 53 -3.99 16.19 -5.38
C GLY A 53 -3.24 17.44 -5.86
N ARG A 54 -2.11 17.25 -6.56
CA ARG A 54 -1.36 18.36 -7.16
C ARG A 54 -2.14 19.12 -8.24
N ILE A 55 -2.91 18.41 -9.06
CA ILE A 55 -3.77 19.02 -10.08
C ILE A 55 -4.88 19.85 -9.42
N VAL A 56 -5.54 19.30 -8.40
CA VAL A 56 -6.62 20.01 -7.68
C VAL A 56 -6.08 21.26 -6.98
N LEU A 57 -4.91 21.17 -6.35
CA LEU A 57 -4.26 22.35 -5.74
C LEU A 57 -3.90 23.41 -6.77
N ALA A 58 -3.29 23.00 -7.90
CA ALA A 58 -2.96 23.93 -8.98
C ALA A 58 -4.22 24.58 -9.58
N ASN A 59 -5.32 23.83 -9.66
CA ASN A 59 -6.60 24.36 -10.10
C ASN A 59 -7.17 25.43 -9.16
N GLY A 60 -7.10 25.21 -7.84
CA GLY A 60 -7.51 26.24 -6.86
C GLY A 60 -6.69 27.53 -6.99
N VAL A 61 -5.37 27.40 -7.16
CA VAL A 61 -4.51 28.57 -7.42
C VAL A 61 -4.89 29.26 -8.74
N ALA A 62 -5.25 28.49 -9.77
CA ALA A 62 -5.68 29.04 -11.05
C ALA A 62 -6.98 29.86 -10.91
N GLU A 63 -7.95 29.35 -10.15
CA GLU A 63 -9.21 30.04 -9.82
C GLU A 63 -8.93 31.36 -9.07
N ASP A 64 -8.08 31.32 -8.04
CA ASP A 64 -7.71 32.50 -7.24
C ASP A 64 -6.95 33.56 -8.05
N CYS A 65 -6.19 33.15 -9.06
CA CYS A 65 -5.38 34.03 -9.90
C CYS A 65 -6.10 34.50 -11.18
N CYS A 66 -7.40 34.20 -11.34
CA CYS A 66 -8.18 34.51 -12.55
C CYS A 66 -7.57 33.98 -13.86
N VAL A 67 -6.83 32.87 -13.80
CA VAL A 67 -6.33 32.17 -14.98
C VAL A 67 -7.26 30.99 -15.33
N PRO A 68 -7.25 30.47 -16.57
CA PRO A 68 -8.14 29.39 -16.96
C PRO A 68 -7.99 28.15 -16.06
N ALA A 69 -9.05 27.83 -15.32
CA ALA A 69 -9.15 26.65 -14.47
C ALA A 69 -9.83 25.47 -15.21
N LEU A 70 -9.63 24.27 -14.69
CA LEU A 70 -10.39 23.09 -15.08
C LEU A 70 -11.86 23.28 -14.74
N ASN A 71 -12.74 22.72 -15.57
CA ASN A 71 -14.17 22.77 -15.30
C ASN A 71 -14.53 21.92 -14.06
N GLY A 72 -15.63 22.28 -13.39
CA GLY A 72 -16.08 21.58 -12.18
C GLY A 72 -16.39 20.09 -12.39
N ASN A 73 -16.78 19.67 -13.60
CA ASN A 73 -17.01 18.26 -13.91
C ASN A 73 -15.70 17.45 -13.95
N LEU A 74 -14.62 18.05 -14.44
CA LEU A 74 -13.28 17.46 -14.46
C LEU A 74 -12.73 17.37 -13.04
N ILE A 75 -12.89 18.42 -12.23
CA ILE A 75 -12.52 18.37 -10.81
C ILE A 75 -13.34 17.31 -10.07
N GLY A 76 -14.65 17.24 -10.29
CA GLY A 76 -15.51 16.21 -9.73
C GLY A 76 -15.06 14.79 -10.13
N GLY A 77 -14.75 14.57 -11.42
CA GLY A 77 -14.24 13.28 -11.89
C GLY A 77 -12.87 12.91 -11.32
N LEU A 78 -11.98 13.89 -11.13
CA LEU A 78 -10.70 13.69 -10.47
C LEU A 78 -10.87 13.29 -8.99
N MET A 79 -11.80 13.93 -8.28
CA MET A 79 -12.12 13.60 -6.89
C MET A 79 -12.77 12.21 -6.76
N GLU A 80 -13.61 11.80 -7.71
CA GLU A 80 -14.15 10.44 -7.75
C GLU A 80 -13.04 9.41 -8.00
N GLY A 81 -12.13 9.70 -8.93
CA GLY A 81 -10.94 8.88 -9.17
C GLY A 81 -10.04 8.75 -7.94
N LEU A 82 -9.83 9.85 -7.20
CA LEU A 82 -9.10 9.87 -5.94
C LEU A 82 -9.75 8.96 -4.89
N ASN A 83 -11.07 9.02 -4.77
CA ASN A 83 -11.85 8.19 -3.84
C ASN A 83 -11.72 6.69 -4.21
N ALA A 84 -11.87 6.35 -5.49
CA ALA A 84 -11.73 4.99 -5.98
C ALA A 84 -10.32 4.42 -5.76
N LEU A 85 -9.27 5.21 -6.03
CA LEU A 85 -7.88 4.81 -5.78
C LEU A 85 -7.61 4.59 -4.28
N SER A 86 -8.19 5.44 -3.43
CA SER A 86 -8.06 5.34 -1.98
C SER A 86 -8.70 4.05 -1.46
N HIS A 87 -9.94 3.76 -1.86
CA HIS A 87 -10.61 2.51 -1.52
C HIS A 87 -9.86 1.28 -2.03
N MET A 88 -9.37 1.31 -3.28
CA MET A 88 -8.58 0.21 -3.84
C MET A 88 -7.30 -0.03 -3.02
N ALA A 89 -6.57 1.03 -2.68
CA ALA A 89 -5.34 0.93 -1.91
C ALA A 89 -5.58 0.37 -0.51
N ILE A 90 -6.61 0.87 0.19
CA ILE A 90 -7.01 0.38 1.51
C ILE A 90 -7.37 -1.10 1.45
N ASN A 91 -8.24 -1.51 0.53
CA ASN A 91 -8.64 -2.91 0.39
C ASN A 91 -7.43 -3.82 0.13
N LYS A 92 -6.49 -3.41 -0.72
CA LYS A 92 -5.26 -4.17 -0.99
C LYS A 92 -4.36 -4.27 0.25
N ILE A 93 -4.22 -3.21 1.03
CA ILE A 93 -3.48 -3.21 2.29
C ILE A 93 -4.15 -4.13 3.32
N GLU A 94 -5.48 -4.10 3.42
CA GLU A 94 -6.24 -4.95 4.34
C GLU A 94 -6.13 -6.43 3.99
N CYS A 95 -6.19 -6.77 2.68
CA CYS A 95 -5.91 -8.11 2.17
C CYS A 95 -4.48 -8.54 2.51
N LEU A 96 -3.49 -7.68 2.28
CA LEU A 96 -2.10 -7.97 2.62
C LEU A 96 -1.89 -8.18 4.12
N ALA A 97 -2.59 -7.41 4.96
CA ALA A 97 -2.56 -7.52 6.41
C ALA A 97 -3.29 -8.77 6.95
N GLY A 98 -3.97 -9.54 6.08
CA GLY A 98 -4.76 -10.70 6.48
C GLY A 98 -6.02 -10.33 7.28
N ARG A 99 -6.47 -9.07 7.22
CA ARG A 99 -7.69 -8.61 7.92
C ARG A 99 -8.97 -8.94 7.16
N THR A 100 -8.84 -9.45 5.93
CA THR A 100 -9.92 -10.00 5.11
C THR A 100 -9.73 -11.51 4.90
N GLY A 101 -9.47 -12.24 5.99
CA GLY A 101 -9.83 -13.66 6.02
C GLY A 101 -11.34 -13.78 6.29
N PRO A 102 -12.07 -14.74 5.71
CA PRO A 102 -13.28 -15.20 6.39
C PRO A 102 -12.88 -15.52 7.82
N SER A 103 -13.64 -15.01 8.79
CA SER A 103 -13.62 -15.56 10.13
C SER A 103 -13.98 -17.04 9.99
N ASP A 104 -12.99 -17.92 9.93
CA ASP A 104 -13.19 -19.36 10.10
C ASP A 104 -13.57 -19.57 11.58
N SER A 105 -14.80 -19.21 11.91
CA SER A 105 -15.60 -20.01 12.81
C SER A 105 -15.68 -21.42 12.22
N GLU A 106 -15.50 -22.44 13.06
CA GLU A 106 -15.77 -23.87 12.80
C GLU A 106 -14.61 -24.80 12.39
N THR A 107 -13.58 -24.94 13.23
CA THR A 107 -12.83 -26.23 13.32
C THR A 107 -12.52 -26.70 14.74
N GLU A 108 -13.27 -26.25 15.76
CA GLU A 108 -13.12 -26.72 17.15
C GLU A 108 -14.44 -27.25 17.73
N ALA A 109 -15.11 -28.15 16.99
CA ALA A 109 -16.28 -28.89 17.50
C ALA A 109 -16.30 -30.37 17.10
N ARG A 110 -15.17 -30.90 16.64
CA ARG A 110 -14.96 -32.34 16.48
C ARG A 110 -13.51 -32.58 16.80
N HIS A 111 -13.21 -33.18 17.94
CA HIS A 111 -12.20 -34.21 18.20
C HIS A 111 -12.15 -34.43 19.72
N GLY A 112 -12.67 -35.58 20.16
CA GLY A 112 -12.31 -36.23 21.44
C GLY A 112 -13.07 -35.79 22.66
#